data_AF-S7TIT3-F1
#
_entry.id   AF-S7TIT3-F1
#
_cell.length_a   1.000
_cell.length_b   1.000
_cell.length_c   1.000
_cell.angle_alpha   90.00
_cell.angle_beta   90.00
_cell.angle_gamma   90.00
#
_symmetry.space_group_name_H-M   'P 1'
#
loop_
_entity.id
_entity.type
_entity.pdbx_description
1 polymer ?
#
loop_
_entity_poly.entity_id
_entity_poly.type
_entity_poly.pdbx_seq_one_letter_code
_entity_poly.pdbx_strand_id
1 'polypeptide(L)'
;MLKKLILENFMAHGRTEIELGEGLTVLSGPNNAGKSAVVEALRCLATNPTPRHYIRHGAKEARVTAVLEDDVRLTWVRREKYALYEIVRPGQEEPETFAKLGKSGVPEEVAALLRLEPVEVEGPERFIDVHIGNQREPIFLLNKSPSVLASLLASSSEAAHLLAMQQALAARVRESKTREKSVLSRMAGLDAGLAAFTPLPELALRVEEAEAMHRALSVRLSAVPGLARLCASLRGLAARRGEGQGRQKALAGLEAPPAPAQVRPLAALVAARLRLDAARGEARERSGALAGLLRPPELSDTAGVRRALAELARLRGARGKAAVRSRELAELAAPPVLADAAGAARSGAELRRLAARRARLAARMEALAGLGEPPAPAVLAPLAERAAGLSRARAAVARAAAACQRAAAAEKACEARVREALATAGDCPLCGHRLDAATFLGRFGEVSGPAGKNGGGER
;
A
#
# COMPACT_ATOMS: atom_id res chain seq x y z
N MET A 1 4.94 -13.00 51.82
CA MET A 1 5.86 -14.16 51.70
C MET A 1 5.12 -15.47 51.98
N LEU A 2 5.75 -16.64 51.77
CA LEU A 2 5.17 -17.96 52.06
C LEU A 2 5.32 -18.29 53.55
N LYS A 3 4.21 -18.53 54.24
CA LYS A 3 4.15 -18.85 55.68
C LYS A 3 4.04 -20.35 55.95
N LYS A 4 3.27 -21.06 55.13
CA LYS A 4 3.02 -22.50 55.29
C LYS A 4 2.84 -23.18 53.94
N LEU A 5 3.31 -24.42 53.84
CA LEU A 5 3.11 -25.29 52.69
C LEU A 5 2.43 -26.59 53.15
N ILE A 6 1.39 -27.01 52.42
CA ILE A 6 0.61 -28.21 52.70
C ILE A 6 0.62 -29.07 51.44
N LEU A 7 1.03 -30.33 51.58
CA LEU A 7 1.11 -31.32 50.53
C LEU A 7 0.13 -32.46 50.83
N GLU A 8 -0.80 -32.74 49.93
CA GLU A 8 -1.76 -33.83 50.06
C GLU A 8 -1.67 -34.74 48.82
N ASN A 9 -1.39 -36.02 49.05
CA ASN A 9 -1.21 -37.04 48.00
C ASN A 9 -0.23 -36.62 46.89
N PHE A 10 0.78 -35.83 47.24
CA PHE A 10 1.77 -35.30 46.32
C PHE A 10 3.08 -36.08 46.41
N MET A 11 3.44 -36.80 45.34
CA MET A 11 4.59 -37.69 45.28
C MET A 11 4.62 -38.70 46.44
N ALA A 12 5.65 -38.66 47.30
CA ALA A 12 5.78 -39.53 48.47
C ALA A 12 4.90 -39.08 49.67
N HIS A 13 4.37 -37.87 49.64
CA HIS A 13 3.63 -37.27 50.75
C HIS A 13 2.15 -37.65 50.70
N GLY A 14 1.68 -38.38 51.71
CA GLY A 14 0.25 -38.62 51.92
C GLY A 14 -0.46 -37.36 52.41
N ARG A 15 0.02 -36.82 53.53
CA ARG A 15 -0.30 -35.47 54.01
C ARG A 15 0.92 -34.93 54.75
N THR A 16 1.37 -33.73 54.42
CA THR A 16 2.52 -33.09 55.07
C THR A 16 2.26 -31.60 55.16
N GLU A 17 2.47 -31.04 56.35
CA GLU A 17 2.34 -29.61 56.61
C GLU A 17 3.69 -29.08 57.09
N ILE A 18 4.17 -28.01 56.46
CA ILE A 18 5.48 -27.42 56.71
C ILE A 18 5.26 -25.95 57.00
N GLU A 19 5.57 -25.53 58.23
CA GLU A 19 5.62 -24.12 58.59
C GLU A 19 7.00 -23.58 58.23
N LEU A 20 7.01 -22.48 57.48
CA LEU A 20 8.22 -21.82 57.02
C LEU A 20 8.56 -20.70 58.00
N GLY A 21 9.81 -20.66 58.46
CA GLY A 21 10.30 -19.55 59.28
C GLY A 21 10.50 -18.29 58.44
N GLU A 22 10.51 -17.13 59.10
CA GLU A 22 10.66 -15.79 58.47
C GLU A 22 12.01 -15.57 57.76
N GLY A 23 12.97 -16.47 57.96
CA GLY A 23 14.29 -16.42 57.33
C GLY A 23 14.67 -17.74 56.68
N LEU A 24 15.69 -18.40 57.22
CA LEU A 24 16.21 -19.65 56.67
C LEU A 24 15.47 -20.86 57.22
N THR A 25 14.77 -21.59 56.35
CA THR A 25 14.20 -22.90 56.68
C THR A 25 15.08 -24.00 56.07
N VAL A 26 15.61 -24.90 56.91
CA VAL A 26 16.46 -26.02 56.47
C VAL A 26 15.70 -27.34 56.61
N LEU A 27 15.48 -28.03 55.48
CA LEU A 27 14.89 -29.37 55.46
C LEU A 27 15.99 -30.43 55.41
N SER A 28 16.18 -31.14 56.53
CA SER A 28 17.19 -32.21 56.66
C SER A 28 16.53 -33.59 56.82
N GLY A 29 17.27 -34.64 56.46
CA GLY A 29 16.81 -36.03 56.55
C GLY A 29 17.62 -36.98 55.66
N PRO A 30 17.31 -38.28 55.65
CA PRO A 30 17.99 -39.25 54.79
C PRO A 30 17.68 -39.01 53.29
N ASN A 31 18.46 -39.63 52.41
CA ASN A 31 18.19 -39.61 50.97
C ASN A 31 16.85 -40.31 50.68
N ASN A 32 16.15 -39.86 49.64
CA ASN A 32 14.82 -40.35 49.25
C ASN A 32 13.70 -40.18 50.29
N ALA A 33 13.89 -39.33 51.31
CA ALA A 33 12.86 -39.02 52.30
C ALA A 33 11.75 -38.06 51.82
N GLY A 34 11.77 -37.64 50.54
CA GLY A 34 10.80 -36.68 49.99
C GLY A 34 11.20 -35.20 50.09
N LYS A 35 12.39 -34.85 50.58
CA LYS A 35 12.85 -33.44 50.67
C LYS A 35 12.76 -32.69 49.33
N SER A 36 13.19 -33.32 48.24
CA SER A 36 13.11 -32.73 46.90
C SER A 36 11.67 -32.54 46.41
N ALA A 37 10.71 -33.31 46.94
CA ALA A 37 9.30 -33.15 46.59
C ALA A 37 8.73 -31.83 47.12
N VAL A 38 9.28 -31.28 48.21
CA VAL A 38 8.87 -29.96 48.73
C VAL A 38 9.24 -28.85 47.75
N VAL A 39 10.46 -28.90 47.21
CA VAL A 39 10.93 -27.96 46.18
C VAL A 39 10.12 -28.11 44.90
N GLU A 40 9.83 -29.35 44.50
CA GLU A 40 9.01 -29.63 43.32
C GLU A 40 7.56 -29.19 43.50
N ALA A 41 7.01 -29.25 44.72
CA ALA A 41 5.67 -28.75 45.01
C ALA A 41 5.57 -27.24 44.78
N LEU A 42 6.57 -26.46 45.22
CA LEU A 42 6.65 -25.03 44.94
C LEU A 42 6.76 -24.75 43.44
N ARG A 43 7.57 -25.55 42.72
CA ARG A 43 7.68 -25.47 41.26
C ARG A 43 6.35 -25.76 40.57
N CYS A 44 5.61 -26.76 41.04
CA CYS A 44 4.29 -27.11 40.53
C CYS A 44 3.28 -25.98 40.73
N LEU A 45 3.29 -25.38 41.92
CA LEU A 45 2.46 -24.24 42.26
C LEU A 45 2.71 -23.06 41.32
N ALA A 46 3.97 -22.76 41.01
CA ALA A 46 4.37 -21.60 40.19
C ALA A 46 4.26 -21.81 38.67
N THR A 47 4.40 -23.04 38.16
CA THR A 47 4.57 -23.26 36.71
C THR A 47 3.55 -24.21 36.08
N ASN A 48 2.69 -24.86 36.88
CA ASN A 48 1.75 -25.88 36.43
C ASN A 48 2.35 -26.88 35.39
N PRO A 49 3.37 -27.66 35.77
CA PRO A 49 4.08 -28.52 34.84
C PRO A 49 3.16 -29.60 34.27
N THR A 50 3.43 -29.99 33.02
CA THR A 50 2.62 -30.94 32.24
C THR A 50 2.55 -32.36 32.81
N PRO A 51 3.60 -32.97 33.41
CA PRO A 51 3.59 -34.38 33.79
C PRO A 51 2.54 -34.78 34.84
N ARG A 52 2.17 -36.06 34.85
CA ARG A 52 1.16 -36.65 35.76
C ARG A 52 1.75 -37.35 37.00
N HIS A 53 3.06 -37.55 37.06
CA HIS A 53 3.72 -38.36 38.10
C HIS A 53 3.74 -37.72 39.49
N TYR A 54 3.12 -36.55 39.65
CA TYR A 54 2.96 -35.87 40.93
C TYR A 54 1.88 -36.48 41.83
N ILE A 55 0.95 -37.25 41.26
CA ILE A 55 -0.11 -37.91 42.05
C ILE A 55 0.43 -39.18 42.69
N ARG A 56 0.33 -39.28 44.02
CA ARG A 56 0.72 -40.47 44.78
C ARG A 56 -0.02 -41.72 44.29
N HIS A 57 0.68 -42.85 44.21
CA HIS A 57 0.07 -44.13 43.82
C HIS A 57 -1.15 -44.46 44.70
N GLY A 58 -2.28 -44.75 44.06
CA GLY A 58 -3.56 -45.05 44.74
C GLY A 58 -4.45 -43.84 45.04
N ALA A 59 -3.98 -42.60 44.81
CA ALA A 59 -4.79 -41.39 44.97
C ALA A 59 -5.43 -40.93 43.65
N LYS A 60 -6.56 -40.23 43.74
CA LYS A 60 -7.29 -39.67 42.57
C LYS A 60 -6.78 -38.28 42.15
N GLU A 61 -6.21 -37.54 43.10
CA GLU A 61 -5.70 -36.19 42.90
C GLU A 61 -4.57 -35.87 43.89
N ALA A 62 -3.74 -34.89 43.54
CA ALA A 62 -2.74 -34.29 44.41
C ALA A 62 -3.05 -32.82 44.63
N ARG A 63 -2.79 -32.31 45.84
CA ARG A 63 -3.00 -30.91 46.20
C ARG A 63 -1.75 -30.33 46.84
N VAL A 64 -1.38 -29.13 46.41
CA VAL A 64 -0.30 -28.34 47.00
C VAL A 64 -0.89 -27.00 47.38
N THR A 65 -0.93 -26.69 48.67
CA THR A 65 -1.45 -25.42 49.18
C THR A 65 -0.33 -24.60 49.79
N ALA A 66 -0.17 -23.37 49.33
CA ALA A 66 0.65 -22.35 49.95
C ALA A 66 -0.23 -21.36 50.71
N VAL A 67 0.14 -21.05 51.95
CA VAL A 67 -0.45 -19.98 52.75
C VAL A 67 0.52 -18.81 52.74
N LEU A 68 0.07 -17.65 52.27
CA LEU A 68 0.83 -16.41 52.26
C LEU A 68 0.69 -15.68 53.61
N GLU A 69 1.55 -14.69 53.85
CA GLU A 69 1.49 -13.83 55.05
C GLU A 69 0.17 -13.09 55.19
N ASP A 70 -0.44 -12.69 54.08
CA ASP A 70 -1.75 -12.02 54.04
C ASP A 70 -2.92 -13.01 54.25
N ASP A 71 -2.66 -14.18 54.82
CA ASP A 71 -3.57 -15.32 55.02
C ASP A 71 -4.31 -15.82 53.76
N VAL A 72 -3.88 -15.39 52.57
CA VAL A 72 -4.34 -15.93 51.28
C VAL A 72 -3.84 -17.36 51.13
N ARG A 73 -4.76 -18.29 50.82
CA ARG A 73 -4.43 -19.69 50.54
C ARG A 73 -4.55 -19.95 49.05
N LEU A 74 -3.42 -20.30 48.44
CA LEU A 74 -3.35 -20.69 47.03
C LEU A 74 -3.14 -22.20 46.95
N THR A 75 -4.05 -22.91 46.30
CA THR A 75 -3.97 -24.35 46.10
C THR A 75 -3.87 -24.69 44.63
N TRP A 76 -2.84 -25.46 44.27
CA TRP A 76 -2.77 -26.15 42.99
C TRP A 76 -3.30 -27.56 43.16
N VAL A 77 -4.29 -27.92 42.35
CA VAL A 77 -4.91 -29.25 42.36
C VAL A 77 -4.63 -29.93 41.03
N ARG A 78 -4.03 -31.13 41.10
CA ARG A 78 -3.75 -31.95 39.93
C ARG A 78 -4.58 -33.22 39.92
N ARG A 79 -5.38 -33.37 38.86
CA ARG A 79 -6.09 -34.61 38.51
C ARG A 79 -5.41 -35.26 37.32
N GLU A 80 -5.83 -36.49 37.01
CA GLU A 80 -5.25 -37.29 35.94
C GLU A 80 -5.28 -36.56 34.57
N LYS A 81 -6.39 -35.88 34.26
CA LYS A 81 -6.62 -35.26 32.94
C LYS A 81 -6.36 -33.76 32.89
N TYR A 82 -6.42 -33.06 34.02
CA TYR A 82 -6.32 -31.60 34.08
C TYR A 82 -5.82 -31.12 35.44
N ALA A 83 -5.39 -29.86 35.49
CA ALA A 83 -5.06 -29.15 36.71
C ALA A 83 -5.99 -27.94 36.86
N LEU A 84 -6.14 -27.46 38.10
CA LEU A 84 -6.86 -26.23 38.44
C LEU A 84 -6.15 -25.53 39.59
N TYR A 85 -6.50 -24.26 39.78
CA TYR A 85 -6.08 -23.48 40.95
C TYR A 85 -7.30 -23.06 41.77
N GLU A 86 -7.13 -23.01 43.08
CA GLU A 86 -8.12 -22.51 44.05
C GLU A 86 -7.46 -21.41 44.87
N ILE A 87 -8.07 -20.23 44.94
CA ILE A 87 -7.62 -19.11 45.75
C ILE A 87 -8.68 -18.83 46.82
N VAL A 88 -8.27 -18.85 48.08
CA VAL A 88 -9.13 -18.44 49.22
C VAL A 88 -8.51 -17.19 49.84
N ARG A 89 -9.24 -16.08 49.77
CA ARG A 89 -8.82 -14.81 50.39
C ARG A 89 -9.34 -14.72 51.84
N PRO A 90 -8.70 -13.91 52.70
CA PRO A 90 -9.18 -13.68 54.06
C PRO A 90 -10.65 -13.21 54.05
N GLY A 91 -11.51 -13.89 54.82
CA GLY A 91 -12.93 -13.57 54.94
C GLY A 91 -13.84 -14.12 53.83
N GLN A 92 -13.31 -14.87 52.85
CA GLN A 92 -14.11 -15.65 51.91
C GLN A 92 -14.10 -17.13 52.33
N GLU A 93 -15.28 -17.75 52.45
CA GLU A 93 -15.39 -19.19 52.72
C GLU A 93 -15.33 -20.03 51.44
N GLU A 94 -15.79 -19.49 50.30
CA GLU A 94 -15.77 -20.20 49.01
C GLU A 94 -14.49 -19.91 48.21
N PRO A 95 -13.82 -20.94 47.67
CA PRO A 95 -12.61 -20.76 46.87
C PRO A 95 -12.92 -20.24 45.46
N GLU A 96 -12.22 -19.19 45.04
CA GLU A 96 -12.18 -18.77 43.64
C GLU A 96 -11.42 -19.84 42.83
N THR A 97 -12.15 -20.53 41.95
CA THR A 97 -11.63 -21.70 41.22
C THR A 97 -11.31 -21.36 39.77
N PHE A 98 -10.06 -21.58 39.36
CA PHE A 98 -9.56 -21.37 38.01
C PHE A 98 -9.34 -22.71 37.31
N ALA A 99 -10.32 -23.11 36.48
CA ALA A 99 -10.27 -24.29 35.63
C ALA A 99 -10.06 -23.90 34.15
N LYS A 100 -9.60 -24.84 33.31
CA LYS A 100 -9.27 -24.63 31.87
C LYS A 100 -8.09 -23.70 31.64
N LEU A 101 -6.97 -24.04 32.27
CA LEU A 101 -5.70 -23.33 32.17
C LEU A 101 -5.22 -23.34 30.70
N GLY A 102 -5.02 -22.15 30.12
CA GLY A 102 -4.65 -21.95 28.71
C GLY A 102 -3.19 -22.35 28.41
N LYS A 103 -2.63 -21.83 27.30
CA LYS A 103 -1.26 -22.17 26.86
C LYS A 103 -0.15 -21.87 27.89
N SER A 104 -0.33 -20.88 28.77
CA SER A 104 0.63 -20.55 29.84
C SER A 104 0.50 -21.49 31.06
N GLY A 105 -0.60 -22.23 31.20
CA GLY A 105 -0.85 -23.13 32.32
C GLY A 105 -1.13 -22.45 33.68
N VAL A 106 -0.86 -21.16 33.85
CA VAL A 106 -0.99 -20.45 35.14
C VAL A 106 -1.86 -19.19 34.96
N PRO A 107 -2.89 -18.96 35.79
CA PRO A 107 -3.69 -17.73 35.78
C PRO A 107 -2.90 -16.49 36.20
N GLU A 108 -3.27 -15.32 35.69
CA GLU A 108 -2.59 -14.05 35.98
C GLU A 108 -2.69 -13.67 37.46
N GLU A 109 -3.81 -13.98 38.13
CA GLU A 109 -3.97 -13.74 39.57
C GLU A 109 -3.01 -14.58 40.41
N VAL A 110 -2.82 -15.84 40.02
CA VAL A 110 -1.88 -16.77 40.69
C VAL A 110 -0.45 -16.27 40.53
N ALA A 111 -0.11 -15.84 39.31
CA ALA A 111 1.20 -15.30 38.99
C ALA A 111 1.50 -14.03 39.81
N ALA A 112 0.53 -13.10 39.87
CA ALA A 112 0.66 -11.86 40.64
C ALA A 112 0.84 -12.07 42.15
N LEU A 113 0.24 -13.14 42.70
CA LEU A 113 0.33 -13.51 44.12
C LEU A 113 1.67 -14.17 44.47
N LEU A 114 2.14 -15.13 43.65
CA LEU A 114 3.38 -15.85 43.92
C LEU A 114 4.61 -15.05 43.52
N ARG A 115 4.58 -14.37 42.36
CA ARG A 115 5.73 -13.68 41.76
C ARG A 115 6.95 -14.59 41.62
N LEU A 116 6.71 -15.86 41.29
CA LEU A 116 7.75 -16.89 41.13
C LEU A 116 7.92 -17.30 39.66
N GLU A 117 7.45 -16.48 38.72
CA GLU A 117 7.55 -16.79 37.29
C GLU A 117 9.02 -16.90 36.86
N PRO A 118 9.35 -17.86 35.97
CA PRO A 118 10.63 -17.86 35.30
C PRO A 118 10.83 -16.58 34.49
N VAL A 119 12.04 -16.05 34.50
CA VAL A 119 12.43 -14.87 33.73
C VAL A 119 12.65 -15.27 32.28
N GLU A 120 11.97 -14.59 31.36
CA GLU A 120 12.20 -14.76 29.92
C GLU A 120 13.53 -14.13 29.50
N VAL A 121 14.32 -14.90 28.75
CA VAL A 121 15.63 -14.47 28.26
C VAL A 121 15.82 -14.84 26.79
N GLU A 122 16.65 -14.05 26.10
CA GLU A 122 17.03 -14.30 24.72
C GLU A 122 18.11 -15.39 24.65
N GLY A 123 17.82 -16.51 24.00
CA GLY A 123 18.79 -17.59 23.82
C GLY A 123 18.19 -18.98 23.59
N PRO A 124 19.03 -20.03 23.60
CA PRO A 124 18.59 -21.42 23.49
C PRO A 124 17.77 -21.86 24.71
N GLU A 125 18.08 -21.33 25.89
CA GLU A 125 17.23 -21.42 27.07
C GLU A 125 16.35 -20.18 27.10
N ARG A 126 15.04 -20.36 26.92
CA ARG A 126 14.07 -19.25 26.82
C ARG A 126 13.58 -18.73 28.18
N PHE A 127 13.68 -19.57 29.21
CA PHE A 127 13.18 -19.29 30.55
C PHE A 127 14.26 -19.67 31.57
N ILE A 128 14.53 -18.78 32.51
CA ILE A 128 15.44 -19.02 33.64
C ILE A 128 14.68 -18.86 34.94
N ASP A 129 14.68 -19.90 35.75
CA ASP A 129 14.14 -19.86 37.10
C ASP A 129 15.19 -19.28 38.06
N VAL A 130 14.94 -18.06 38.54
CA VAL A 130 15.80 -17.35 39.50
C VAL A 130 15.45 -17.68 40.96
N HIS A 131 14.26 -18.26 41.19
CA HIS A 131 13.69 -18.45 42.51
C HIS A 131 13.93 -19.88 43.05
N ILE A 132 13.85 -20.88 42.16
CA ILE A 132 13.95 -22.30 42.54
C ILE A 132 15.16 -22.94 41.86
N GLY A 133 16.25 -23.08 42.62
CA GLY A 133 17.46 -23.75 42.17
C GLY A 133 17.26 -25.23 41.80
N ASN A 134 18.03 -25.72 40.83
CA ASN A 134 18.01 -27.11 40.41
C ASN A 134 19.13 -27.89 41.12
N GLN A 135 18.80 -29.05 41.71
CA GLN A 135 19.75 -29.93 42.38
C GLN A 135 20.90 -30.40 41.48
N ARG A 136 20.68 -30.47 40.15
CA ARG A 136 21.69 -30.91 39.16
C ARG A 136 22.54 -29.77 38.60
N GLU A 137 22.16 -28.51 38.82
CA GLU A 137 22.89 -27.34 38.34
C GLU A 137 23.34 -26.49 39.53
N PRO A 138 24.43 -26.88 40.21
CA PRO A 138 24.86 -26.24 41.46
C PRO A 138 25.39 -24.82 41.27
N ILE A 139 25.75 -24.44 40.04
CA ILE A 139 26.34 -23.13 39.74
C ILE A 139 25.38 -22.32 38.86
N PHE A 140 24.37 -21.75 39.51
CA PHE A 140 23.38 -20.87 38.88
C PHE A 140 24.08 -19.74 38.11
N LEU A 141 23.65 -19.52 36.86
CA LEU A 141 24.14 -18.52 35.90
C LEU A 141 25.60 -18.64 35.40
N LEU A 142 26.55 -19.16 36.18
CA LEU A 142 27.97 -19.19 35.74
C LEU A 142 28.25 -20.21 34.62
N ASN A 143 27.40 -21.24 34.50
CA ASN A 143 27.48 -22.21 33.40
C ASN A 143 26.67 -21.79 32.17
N LYS A 144 26.00 -20.62 32.19
CA LYS A 144 25.21 -20.12 31.07
C LYS A 144 26.09 -19.26 30.16
N SER A 145 25.68 -19.12 28.90
CA SER A 145 26.44 -18.30 27.94
C SER A 145 26.44 -16.81 28.34
N PRO A 146 27.49 -16.04 27.98
CA PRO A 146 27.53 -14.61 28.25
C PRO A 146 26.34 -13.83 27.68
N SER A 147 25.78 -14.29 26.56
CA SER A 147 24.59 -13.69 25.93
C SER A 147 23.34 -13.84 26.81
N VAL A 148 23.13 -15.03 27.36
CA VAL A 148 22.01 -15.34 28.25
C VAL A 148 22.13 -14.57 29.57
N LEU A 149 23.35 -14.49 30.12
CA LEU A 149 23.62 -13.70 31.32
C LEU A 149 23.37 -12.20 31.10
N ALA A 150 23.81 -11.66 29.97
CA ALA A 150 23.55 -10.28 29.59
C ALA A 150 22.04 -10.02 29.41
N SER A 151 21.31 -10.95 28.80
CA SER A 151 19.85 -10.85 28.64
C SER A 151 19.12 -10.87 29.99
N LEU A 152 19.50 -11.75 30.92
CA LEU A 152 18.93 -11.81 32.27
C LEU A 152 19.26 -10.56 33.11
N LEU A 153 20.46 -10.00 32.96
CA LEU A 153 20.78 -8.72 33.59
C LEU A 153 20.01 -7.57 32.94
N ALA A 154 19.80 -7.64 31.62
CA ALA A 154 19.06 -6.63 30.88
C ALA A 154 17.54 -6.72 31.05
N SER A 155 16.99 -7.86 31.50
CA SER A 155 15.58 -7.98 31.88
C SER A 155 15.26 -7.29 33.20
N SER A 156 16.27 -6.77 33.92
CA SER A 156 16.03 -5.78 34.98
C SER A 156 15.44 -4.50 34.37
N SER A 157 14.41 -3.96 35.01
CA SER A 157 13.40 -3.04 34.45
C SER A 157 13.93 -1.92 33.54
N GLU A 158 15.06 -1.29 33.87
CA GLU A 158 15.59 -0.16 33.12
C GLU A 158 16.27 -0.57 31.79
N ALA A 159 16.96 -1.71 31.79
CA ALA A 159 17.68 -2.16 30.60
C ALA A 159 16.75 -2.72 29.52
N ALA A 160 15.61 -3.29 29.94
CA ALA A 160 14.56 -3.74 29.03
C ALA A 160 13.94 -2.57 28.25
N HIS A 161 13.70 -1.43 28.92
CA HIS A 161 13.23 -0.22 28.26
C HIS A 161 14.25 0.32 27.25
N LEU A 162 15.54 0.32 27.58
CA LEU A 162 16.60 0.77 26.66
C LEU A 162 16.71 -0.13 25.43
N LEU A 163 16.59 -1.45 25.58
CA LEU A 163 16.57 -2.40 24.47
C LEU A 163 15.35 -2.17 23.55
N ALA A 164 14.17 -1.99 24.13
CA ALA A 164 12.95 -1.70 23.37
C ALA A 164 13.08 -0.39 22.56
N MET A 165 13.68 0.64 23.15
CA MET A 165 13.98 1.90 22.46
C MET A 165 14.95 1.70 21.29
N GLN A 166 16.02 0.91 21.47
CA GLN A 166 16.97 0.61 20.40
C GLN A 166 16.32 -0.13 19.23
N GLN A 167 15.49 -1.13 19.52
CA GLN A 167 14.77 -1.88 18.49
C GLN A 167 13.79 -0.99 17.71
N ALA A 168 13.03 -0.14 18.41
CA ALA A 168 12.13 0.83 17.77
C ALA A 168 12.88 1.83 16.88
N LEU A 169 14.04 2.31 17.31
CA LEU A 169 14.88 3.20 16.52
C LEU A 169 15.40 2.50 15.26
N ALA A 170 15.90 1.26 15.39
CA ALA A 170 16.39 0.48 14.27
C ALA A 170 15.30 0.22 13.22
N ALA A 171 14.07 -0.05 13.67
CA ALA A 171 12.91 -0.22 12.79
C ALA A 171 12.59 1.08 12.02
N ARG A 172 12.53 2.23 12.71
CA ARG A 172 12.29 3.54 12.07
C ARG A 172 13.35 3.88 11.02
N VAL A 173 14.62 3.61 11.31
CA VAL A 173 15.72 3.86 10.36
C VAL A 173 15.58 3.01 9.10
N ARG A 174 15.20 1.73 9.24
CA ARG A 174 14.98 0.84 8.09
C ARG A 174 13.79 1.30 7.24
N GLU A 175 12.69 1.70 7.87
CA GLU A 175 11.51 2.21 7.18
C GLU A 175 11.84 3.48 6.39
N SER A 176 12.51 4.45 7.03
CA SER A 176 12.91 5.71 6.38
C SER A 176 13.83 5.46 5.17
N LYS A 177 14.83 4.59 5.27
CA LYS A 177 15.70 4.23 4.13
C LYS A 177 14.93 3.59 2.98
N THR A 178 13.94 2.76 3.30
CA THR A 178 13.11 2.11 2.27
C THR A 178 12.22 3.14 1.58
N ARG A 179 11.65 4.07 2.35
CA ARG A 179 10.84 5.17 1.83
C ARG A 179 11.65 6.09 0.93
N GLU A 180 12.85 6.48 1.35
CA GLU A 180 13.79 7.28 0.56
C GLU A 180 14.05 6.66 -0.82
N LYS A 181 14.43 5.37 -0.86
CA LYS A 181 14.63 4.64 -2.13
C LYS A 181 13.39 4.66 -3.02
N SER A 182 12.20 4.45 -2.45
CA SER A 182 10.96 4.46 -3.21
C SER A 182 10.63 5.84 -3.82
N VAL A 183 10.93 6.92 -3.07
CA VAL A 183 10.71 8.29 -3.53
C VAL A 183 11.68 8.62 -4.66
N LEU A 184 12.96 8.29 -4.49
CA LEU A 184 13.97 8.52 -5.53
C LEU A 184 13.66 7.76 -6.82
N SER A 185 13.24 6.49 -6.73
CA SER A 185 12.83 5.72 -7.89
C SER A 185 11.61 6.34 -8.59
N ARG A 186 10.64 6.84 -7.82
CA ARG A 186 9.46 7.51 -8.37
C ARG A 186 9.81 8.85 -9.03
N MET A 187 10.74 9.61 -8.46
CA MET A 187 11.25 10.85 -9.07
C MET A 187 11.89 10.55 -10.42
N ALA A 188 12.80 9.57 -10.48
CA ALA A 188 13.43 9.15 -11.73
C ALA A 188 12.39 8.70 -12.79
N GLY A 189 11.35 7.97 -12.37
CA GLY A 189 10.26 7.58 -13.26
C GLY A 189 9.42 8.76 -13.78
N LEU A 190 9.17 9.77 -12.93
CA LEU A 190 8.48 10.99 -13.34
C LEU A 190 9.33 11.85 -14.28
N ASP A 191 10.63 11.98 -14.02
CA ASP A 191 11.56 12.71 -14.89
C ASP A 191 11.64 12.05 -16.27
N ALA A 192 11.73 10.72 -16.33
CA ALA A 192 11.67 9.97 -17.58
C ALA A 192 10.34 10.18 -18.32
N GLY A 193 9.21 10.22 -17.59
CA GLY A 193 7.91 10.54 -18.16
C GLY A 193 7.83 11.95 -18.72
N LEU A 194 8.38 12.94 -18.02
CA LEU A 194 8.45 14.33 -18.48
C LEU A 194 9.33 14.48 -19.72
N ALA A 195 10.46 13.77 -19.78
CA ALA A 195 11.34 13.74 -20.94
C ALA A 195 10.64 13.18 -22.20
N ALA A 196 9.68 12.25 -22.05
CA ALA A 196 8.89 11.76 -23.18
C ALA A 196 8.00 12.85 -23.82
N PHE A 197 7.65 13.90 -23.06
CA PHE A 197 6.85 15.02 -23.54
C PHE A 197 7.68 16.17 -24.11
N THR A 198 9.01 16.10 -24.07
CA THR A 198 9.91 17.11 -24.66
C THR A 198 9.60 17.45 -26.13
N PRO A 199 9.18 16.51 -27.01
CA PRO A 199 8.89 16.83 -28.41
C PRO A 199 7.54 17.53 -28.64
N LEU A 200 6.66 17.66 -27.64
CA LEU A 200 5.31 18.20 -27.84
C LEU A 200 5.28 19.63 -28.43
N PRO A 201 6.14 20.57 -28.02
CA PRO A 201 6.14 21.92 -28.62
C PRO A 201 6.48 21.90 -30.11
N GLU A 202 7.42 21.06 -30.52
CA GLU A 202 7.78 20.91 -31.94
C GLU A 202 6.64 20.26 -32.74
N LEU A 203 6.00 19.23 -32.18
CA LEU A 203 4.82 18.61 -32.80
C LEU A 203 3.65 19.60 -32.93
N ALA A 204 3.43 20.45 -31.94
CA ALA A 204 2.42 21.50 -32.00
C ALA A 204 2.68 22.48 -33.16
N LEU A 205 3.92 22.96 -33.30
CA LEU A 205 4.33 23.81 -34.43
C LEU A 205 4.09 23.11 -35.78
N ARG A 206 4.47 21.84 -35.91
CA ARG A 206 4.26 21.07 -37.15
C ARG A 206 2.77 20.89 -37.50
N VAL A 207 1.91 20.76 -36.48
CA VAL A 207 0.45 20.70 -36.69
C VAL A 207 -0.08 22.05 -37.17
N GLU A 208 0.34 23.16 -36.54
CA GLU A 208 -0.05 24.50 -36.97
C GLU A 208 0.38 24.78 -38.43
N GLU A 209 1.60 24.38 -38.80
CA GLU A 209 2.09 24.45 -40.18
C GLU A 209 1.24 23.60 -41.14
N ALA A 210 0.93 22.37 -40.76
CA ALA A 210 0.09 21.47 -41.57
C ALA A 210 -1.32 22.04 -41.78
N GLU A 211 -1.92 22.63 -40.75
CA GLU A 211 -3.22 23.30 -40.84
C GLU A 211 -3.17 24.54 -41.73
N ALA A 212 -2.09 25.32 -41.67
CA ALA A 212 -1.89 26.46 -42.55
C ALA A 212 -1.77 26.01 -44.02
N MET A 213 -0.99 24.95 -44.30
CA MET A 213 -0.88 24.34 -45.62
C MET A 213 -2.23 23.81 -46.11
N HIS A 214 -2.99 23.12 -45.26
CA HIS A 214 -4.30 22.60 -45.60
C HIS A 214 -5.28 23.74 -45.95
N ARG A 215 -5.30 24.82 -45.15
CA ARG A 215 -6.11 26.01 -45.44
C ARG A 215 -5.75 26.61 -46.80
N ALA A 216 -4.46 26.77 -47.10
CA ALA A 216 -4.00 27.29 -48.38
C ALA A 216 -4.42 26.40 -49.56
N LEU A 217 -4.30 25.07 -49.43
CA LEU A 217 -4.74 24.12 -50.45
C LEU A 217 -6.24 24.16 -50.67
N SER A 218 -7.03 24.22 -49.60
CA SER A 218 -8.50 24.30 -49.67
C SER A 218 -8.98 25.56 -50.40
N VAL A 219 -8.32 26.72 -50.17
CA VAL A 219 -8.59 27.95 -50.93
C VAL A 219 -8.27 27.79 -52.42
N ARG A 220 -7.15 27.13 -52.76
CA ARG A 220 -6.80 26.88 -54.17
C ARG A 220 -7.77 25.89 -54.84
N LEU A 221 -8.17 24.84 -54.13
CA LEU A 221 -9.14 23.85 -54.61
C LEU A 221 -10.52 24.48 -54.87
N SER A 222 -10.96 25.42 -54.04
CA SER A 222 -12.25 26.10 -54.24
C SER A 222 -12.27 26.99 -55.49
N ALA A 223 -11.10 27.45 -55.96
CA ALA A 223 -10.97 28.22 -57.20
C ALA A 223 -11.01 27.34 -58.48
N VAL A 224 -10.71 26.04 -58.37
CA VAL A 224 -10.63 25.11 -59.52
C VAL A 224 -11.93 25.05 -60.34
N PRO A 225 -13.14 24.94 -59.74
CA PRO A 225 -14.38 24.94 -60.51
C PRO A 225 -14.65 26.24 -61.26
N GLY A 226 -14.19 27.38 -60.72
CA GLY A 226 -14.27 28.68 -61.39
C GLY A 226 -13.38 28.74 -62.63
N LEU A 227 -12.12 28.33 -62.48
CA LEU A 227 -11.16 28.22 -63.59
C LEU A 227 -11.63 27.22 -64.65
N ALA A 228 -12.18 26.07 -64.25
CA ALA A 228 -12.74 25.09 -65.17
C ALA A 228 -13.90 25.67 -66.00
N ARG A 229 -14.80 26.45 -65.37
CA ARG A 229 -15.88 27.16 -66.06
C ARG A 229 -15.35 28.20 -67.04
N LEU A 230 -14.34 28.98 -66.66
CA LEU A 230 -13.69 29.94 -67.56
C LEU A 230 -13.05 29.26 -68.76
N CYS A 231 -12.31 28.16 -68.55
CA CYS A 231 -11.73 27.35 -69.62
C CYS A 231 -12.81 26.80 -70.57
N ALA A 232 -13.93 26.30 -70.03
CA ALA A 232 -15.05 25.83 -70.85
C ALA A 232 -15.68 26.97 -71.68
N SER A 233 -15.85 28.15 -71.07
CA SER A 233 -16.36 29.34 -71.76
C SER A 233 -15.43 29.79 -72.89
N LEU A 234 -14.12 29.85 -72.64
CA LEU A 234 -13.12 30.18 -73.66
C LEU A 234 -13.14 29.19 -74.83
N ARG A 235 -13.24 27.88 -74.56
CA ARG A 235 -13.40 26.86 -75.62
C ARG A 235 -14.70 27.07 -76.41
N GLY A 236 -15.81 27.39 -75.74
CA GLY A 236 -17.08 27.70 -76.40
C GLY A 236 -17.00 28.95 -77.29
N LEU A 237 -16.34 30.01 -76.83
CA LEU A 237 -16.11 31.22 -77.62
C LEU A 237 -15.19 30.95 -78.81
N ALA A 238 -14.13 30.16 -78.64
CA ALA A 238 -13.25 29.75 -79.72
C ALA A 238 -14.00 28.94 -80.79
N ALA A 239 -14.87 28.01 -80.39
CA ALA A 239 -15.73 27.25 -81.29
C ALA A 239 -16.68 28.16 -82.09
N ARG A 240 -17.38 29.08 -81.40
CA ARG A 240 -18.26 30.08 -82.06
C ARG A 240 -17.51 30.97 -83.04
N ARG A 241 -16.28 31.37 -82.70
CA ARG A 241 -15.42 32.13 -83.61
C ARG A 241 -15.08 31.29 -84.85
N GLY A 242 -14.75 30.01 -84.68
CA GLY A 242 -14.51 29.08 -85.79
C GLY A 242 -15.75 28.91 -86.68
N GLU A 243 -16.93 28.70 -86.09
CA GLU A 243 -18.21 28.64 -86.81
C GLU A 243 -18.51 29.94 -87.58
N GLY A 244 -18.29 31.10 -86.94
CA GLY A 244 -18.45 32.41 -87.55
C GLY A 244 -17.50 32.64 -88.72
N GLN A 245 -16.23 32.26 -88.58
CA GLN A 245 -15.25 32.30 -89.68
C GLN A 245 -15.62 31.32 -90.82
N GLY A 246 -16.14 30.14 -90.48
CA GLY A 246 -16.66 29.18 -91.45
C GLY A 246 -17.85 29.74 -92.23
N ARG A 247 -18.83 30.34 -91.54
CA ARG A 247 -19.95 31.06 -92.16
C ARG A 247 -19.48 32.20 -93.04
N GLN A 248 -18.55 33.03 -92.55
CA GLN A 248 -18.01 34.14 -93.34
C GLN A 248 -17.34 33.63 -94.62
N LYS A 249 -16.54 32.56 -94.56
CA LYS A 249 -15.94 31.93 -95.76
C LYS A 249 -17.00 31.38 -96.71
N ALA A 250 -18.04 30.72 -96.20
CA ALA A 250 -19.12 30.18 -97.02
C ALA A 250 -19.96 31.29 -97.69
N LEU A 251 -20.20 32.40 -96.99
CA LEU A 251 -20.96 33.54 -97.49
C LEU A 251 -20.13 34.46 -98.41
N ALA A 252 -18.79 34.46 -98.28
CA ALA A 252 -17.90 35.27 -99.13
C ALA A 252 -17.91 34.84 -100.61
N GLY A 253 -18.37 33.62 -100.91
CA GLY A 253 -18.51 33.11 -102.29
C GLY A 253 -19.92 33.21 -102.87
N LEU A 254 -20.88 33.84 -102.17
CA LEU A 254 -22.23 34.02 -102.71
C LEU A 254 -22.26 35.28 -103.59
N GLU A 255 -22.59 35.09 -104.88
CA GLU A 255 -22.93 36.19 -105.77
C GLU A 255 -24.28 36.82 -105.37
N ALA A 256 -24.46 38.10 -105.70
CA ALA A 256 -25.68 38.84 -105.42
C ALA A 256 -26.91 38.10 -105.98
N PRO A 257 -28.04 38.05 -105.26
CA PRO A 257 -29.22 37.32 -105.71
C PRO A 257 -29.68 37.82 -107.09
N PRO A 258 -30.07 36.93 -108.02
CA PRO A 258 -30.60 37.34 -109.31
C PRO A 258 -31.85 38.21 -109.11
N ALA A 259 -31.95 39.29 -109.88
CA ALA A 259 -33.07 40.22 -109.81
C ALA A 259 -34.40 39.47 -110.00
N PRO A 260 -35.41 39.66 -109.11
CA PRO A 260 -36.67 38.94 -109.21
C PRO A 260 -37.40 39.27 -110.52
N ALA A 261 -37.80 38.23 -111.25
CA ALA A 261 -38.60 38.32 -112.46
C ALA A 261 -39.96 39.02 -112.19
N GLN A 262 -40.45 39.77 -113.18
CA GLN A 262 -41.61 40.66 -113.06
C GLN A 262 -42.87 39.97 -112.52
N VAL A 263 -43.28 40.36 -111.31
CA VAL A 263 -44.44 39.83 -110.56
C VAL A 263 -45.78 40.46 -111.01
N ARG A 264 -45.82 41.07 -112.21
CA ARG A 264 -47.03 41.74 -112.76
C ARG A 264 -48.30 40.86 -112.84
N PRO A 265 -48.23 39.52 -113.10
CA PRO A 265 -49.45 38.69 -113.13
C PRO A 265 -50.07 38.45 -111.74
N LEU A 266 -49.27 38.54 -110.67
CA LEU A 266 -49.70 38.25 -109.29
C LEU A 266 -50.41 39.45 -108.65
N ALA A 267 -50.02 40.68 -108.98
CA ALA A 267 -50.73 41.89 -108.56
C ALA A 267 -52.14 41.98 -109.20
N ALA A 268 -52.30 41.50 -110.45
CA ALA A 268 -53.60 41.43 -111.12
C ALA A 268 -54.54 40.39 -110.47
N LEU A 269 -54.00 39.24 -110.05
CA LEU A 269 -54.76 38.21 -109.32
C LEU A 269 -55.19 38.68 -107.92
N VAL A 270 -54.35 39.44 -107.21
CA VAL A 270 -54.71 40.05 -105.92
C VAL A 270 -55.78 41.13 -106.08
N ALA A 271 -55.71 41.96 -107.12
CA ALA A 271 -56.75 42.95 -107.42
C ALA A 271 -58.10 42.30 -107.81
N ALA A 272 -58.09 41.18 -108.55
CA ALA A 272 -59.30 40.43 -108.88
C ALA A 272 -59.94 39.80 -107.63
N ARG A 273 -59.14 39.27 -106.70
CA ARG A 273 -59.60 38.72 -105.41
C ARG A 273 -60.29 39.79 -104.56
N LEU A 274 -59.70 40.98 -104.45
CA LEU A 274 -60.28 42.09 -103.68
C LEU A 274 -61.61 42.59 -104.27
N ARG A 275 -61.78 42.60 -105.60
CA ARG A 275 -63.07 42.93 -106.25
C ARG A 275 -64.15 41.89 -105.97
N LEU A 276 -63.79 40.60 -105.96
CA LEU A 276 -64.70 39.50 -105.61
C LEU A 276 -65.12 39.55 -104.13
N ASP A 277 -64.21 39.92 -103.23
CA ASP A 277 -64.51 40.08 -101.81
C ASP A 277 -65.42 41.29 -101.54
N ALA A 278 -65.29 42.39 -102.30
CA ALA A 278 -66.19 43.54 -102.25
C ALA A 278 -67.62 43.19 -102.76
N ALA A 279 -67.74 42.46 -103.88
CA ALA A 279 -69.04 41.99 -104.39
C ALA A 279 -69.72 41.00 -103.41
N ARG A 280 -68.94 40.21 -102.66
CA ARG A 280 -69.44 39.36 -101.56
C ARG A 280 -69.95 40.16 -100.36
N GLY A 281 -69.39 41.35 -100.12
CA GLY A 281 -69.86 42.29 -99.09
C GLY A 281 -71.24 42.86 -99.41
N GLU A 282 -71.44 43.37 -100.62
CA GLU A 282 -72.74 43.91 -101.07
C GLU A 282 -73.84 42.84 -101.12
N ALA A 283 -73.50 41.59 -101.48
CA ALA A 283 -74.44 40.47 -101.44
C ALA A 283 -74.83 40.06 -100.00
N ARG A 284 -73.96 40.27 -99.02
CA ARG A 284 -74.23 40.01 -97.59
C ARG A 284 -75.06 41.11 -96.94
N GLU A 285 -74.87 42.37 -97.32
CA GLU A 285 -75.71 43.47 -96.83
C GLU A 285 -77.16 43.39 -97.38
N ARG A 286 -77.35 42.90 -98.61
CA ARG A 286 -78.70 42.57 -99.15
C ARG A 286 -79.36 41.37 -98.47
N SER A 287 -78.59 40.44 -97.90
CA SER A 287 -79.09 39.30 -97.12
C SER A 287 -79.39 39.65 -95.65
N GLY A 288 -78.81 40.74 -95.12
CA GLY A 288 -79.02 41.21 -93.74
C GLY A 288 -80.33 41.98 -93.52
N ALA A 289 -81.00 42.39 -94.60
CA ALA A 289 -82.27 43.13 -94.53
C ALA A 289 -83.51 42.23 -94.32
N LEU A 290 -83.37 40.90 -94.28
CA LEU A 290 -84.46 39.96 -94.00
C LEU A 290 -83.94 38.69 -93.30
N ALA A 291 -83.83 38.71 -91.96
CA ALA A 291 -84.09 37.56 -91.06
C ALA A 291 -83.68 37.90 -89.62
N GLY A 292 -84.65 38.29 -88.80
CA GLY A 292 -84.53 38.34 -87.36
C GLY A 292 -84.84 37.01 -86.68
N LEU A 293 -84.44 36.94 -85.40
CA LEU A 293 -84.80 35.99 -84.35
C LEU A 293 -84.03 34.65 -84.29
N LEU A 294 -83.05 34.57 -83.38
CA LEU A 294 -83.10 33.76 -82.15
C LEU A 294 -81.71 33.73 -81.45
N ARG A 295 -81.68 33.94 -80.12
CA ARG A 295 -80.51 33.69 -79.26
C ARG A 295 -80.52 32.23 -78.77
N PRO A 296 -79.36 31.55 -78.72
CA PRO A 296 -79.16 30.36 -77.89
C PRO A 296 -77.85 30.47 -77.03
N PRO A 297 -77.55 29.54 -76.11
CA PRO A 297 -78.03 29.51 -74.73
C PRO A 297 -76.87 29.57 -73.68
N GLU A 298 -77.24 29.61 -72.39
CA GLU A 298 -76.32 29.58 -71.24
C GLU A 298 -75.54 28.25 -71.12
N LEU A 299 -74.23 28.35 -70.87
CA LEU A 299 -73.34 27.22 -70.57
C LEU A 299 -73.16 27.06 -69.06
N SER A 300 -73.28 25.82 -68.63
CA SER A 300 -73.38 25.32 -67.25
C SER A 300 -72.08 25.28 -66.44
N ASP A 301 -72.27 25.01 -65.14
CA ASP A 301 -71.34 25.02 -64.00
C ASP A 301 -69.99 24.29 -64.21
N THR A 302 -68.89 25.05 -64.08
CA THR A 302 -67.50 24.57 -64.16
C THR A 302 -66.85 24.30 -62.79
N ALA A 303 -67.61 24.30 -61.69
CA ALA A 303 -67.06 24.12 -60.34
C ALA A 303 -66.37 22.75 -60.13
N GLY A 304 -66.90 21.67 -60.75
CA GLY A 304 -66.33 20.33 -60.65
C GLY A 304 -64.96 20.18 -61.31
N VAL A 305 -64.80 20.72 -62.52
CA VAL A 305 -63.53 20.69 -63.27
C VAL A 305 -62.45 21.53 -62.57
N ARG A 306 -62.85 22.65 -61.95
CA ARG A 306 -61.95 23.53 -61.20
C ARG A 306 -61.43 22.88 -59.91
N ARG A 307 -62.27 22.13 -59.19
CA ARG A 307 -61.86 21.36 -58.00
C ARG A 307 -60.90 20.21 -58.37
N ALA A 308 -61.17 19.47 -59.44
CA ALA A 308 -60.29 18.40 -59.90
C ALA A 308 -58.89 18.91 -60.31
N LEU A 309 -58.82 20.07 -60.96
CA LEU A 309 -57.54 20.71 -61.32
C LEU A 309 -56.77 21.23 -60.09
N ALA A 310 -57.46 21.76 -59.08
CA ALA A 310 -56.84 22.18 -57.82
C ALA A 310 -56.30 20.99 -57.01
N GLU A 311 -57.02 19.88 -56.96
CA GLU A 311 -56.59 18.64 -56.30
C GLU A 311 -55.34 18.04 -56.97
N LEU A 312 -55.32 18.01 -58.31
CA LEU A 312 -54.16 17.56 -59.10
C LEU A 312 -52.93 18.45 -58.92
N ALA A 313 -53.11 19.77 -58.79
CA ALA A 313 -52.03 20.70 -58.49
C ALA A 313 -51.47 20.47 -57.07
N ARG A 314 -52.34 20.26 -56.07
CA ARG A 314 -51.95 19.96 -54.69
C ARG A 314 -51.17 18.65 -54.59
N LEU A 315 -51.64 17.58 -55.23
CA LEU A 315 -50.98 16.27 -55.20
C LEU A 315 -49.64 16.28 -55.95
N ARG A 316 -49.52 17.02 -57.07
CA ARG A 316 -48.22 17.22 -57.75
C ARG A 316 -47.22 17.98 -56.88
N GLY A 317 -47.67 19.01 -56.16
CA GLY A 317 -46.84 19.74 -55.19
C GLY A 317 -46.38 18.86 -54.03
N ALA A 318 -47.27 18.04 -53.47
CA ALA A 318 -46.93 17.09 -52.41
C ALA A 318 -45.92 16.02 -52.88
N ARG A 319 -46.10 15.49 -54.10
CA ARG A 319 -45.14 14.54 -54.71
C ARG A 319 -43.78 15.16 -54.96
N GLY A 320 -43.74 16.42 -55.42
CA GLY A 320 -42.49 17.17 -55.60
C GLY A 320 -41.74 17.37 -54.30
N LYS A 321 -42.42 17.79 -53.23
CA LYS A 321 -41.82 17.93 -51.89
C LYS A 321 -41.33 16.59 -51.32
N ALA A 322 -42.10 15.52 -51.49
CA ALA A 322 -41.69 14.18 -51.05
C ALA A 322 -40.48 13.64 -51.85
N ALA A 323 -40.41 13.91 -53.16
CA ALA A 323 -39.29 13.50 -54.00
C ALA A 323 -38.00 14.27 -53.67
N VAL A 324 -38.08 15.57 -53.39
CA VAL A 324 -36.93 16.36 -52.92
C VAL A 324 -36.46 15.85 -51.57
N ARG A 325 -37.38 15.65 -50.61
CA ARG A 325 -37.05 15.12 -49.28
C ARG A 325 -36.43 13.72 -49.34
N SER A 326 -36.94 12.86 -50.22
CA SER A 326 -36.36 11.52 -50.44
C SER A 326 -34.98 11.56 -51.09
N ARG A 327 -34.71 12.53 -51.96
CA ARG A 327 -33.41 12.69 -52.63
C ARG A 327 -32.38 13.29 -51.68
N GLU A 328 -32.76 14.26 -50.86
CA GLU A 328 -31.90 14.83 -49.81
C GLU A 328 -31.60 13.81 -48.70
N LEU A 329 -32.57 12.97 -48.33
CA LEU A 329 -32.38 11.91 -47.33
C LEU A 329 -31.61 10.69 -47.88
N ALA A 330 -31.56 10.49 -49.20
CA ALA A 330 -30.81 9.39 -49.82
C ALA A 330 -29.29 9.66 -49.89
N GLU A 331 -28.85 10.91 -49.81
CA GLU A 331 -27.42 11.28 -49.79
C GLU A 331 -26.82 11.43 -48.39
N LEU A 332 -27.62 11.24 -47.33
CA LEU A 332 -27.09 11.20 -45.96
C LEU A 332 -26.35 9.88 -45.76
N ALA A 333 -25.02 9.96 -45.72
CA ALA A 333 -24.18 8.85 -45.26
C ALA A 333 -24.64 8.40 -43.85
N ALA A 334 -24.64 7.08 -43.62
CA ALA A 334 -24.93 6.52 -42.30
C ALA A 334 -24.05 7.21 -41.24
N PRO A 335 -24.60 7.54 -40.05
CA PRO A 335 -23.84 8.20 -39.00
C PRO A 335 -22.58 7.37 -38.69
N PRO A 336 -21.42 8.03 -38.48
CA PRO A 336 -20.19 7.31 -38.18
C PRO A 336 -20.37 6.47 -36.92
N VAL A 337 -19.89 5.23 -36.97
CA VAL A 337 -19.86 4.35 -35.80
C VAL A 337 -18.98 5.02 -34.74
N LEU A 338 -19.60 5.47 -33.65
CA LEU A 338 -18.87 6.02 -32.50
C LEU A 338 -17.96 4.93 -31.95
N ALA A 339 -16.65 5.09 -32.13
CA ALA A 339 -15.67 4.21 -31.54
C ALA A 339 -15.71 4.31 -30.00
N ASP A 340 -15.79 3.13 -29.36
CA ASP A 340 -15.62 2.82 -27.94
C ASP A 340 -16.37 3.69 -26.90
N ALA A 341 -17.70 3.59 -26.88
CA ALA A 341 -18.53 4.08 -25.77
C ALA A 341 -18.11 3.49 -24.40
N ALA A 342 -17.49 2.31 -24.38
CA ALA A 342 -17.00 1.69 -23.14
C ALA A 342 -15.70 2.36 -22.64
N GLY A 343 -14.84 2.83 -23.54
CA GLY A 343 -13.64 3.60 -23.23
C GLY A 343 -13.96 4.94 -22.59
N ALA A 344 -14.92 5.69 -23.16
CA ALA A 344 -15.40 6.94 -22.58
C ALA A 344 -16.05 6.72 -21.20
N ALA A 345 -16.80 5.63 -21.02
CA ALA A 345 -17.38 5.26 -19.73
C ALA A 345 -16.31 4.88 -18.68
N ARG A 346 -15.25 4.16 -19.07
CA ARG A 346 -14.10 3.83 -18.20
C ARG A 346 -13.35 5.09 -17.76
N SER A 347 -13.01 5.97 -18.69
CA SER A 347 -12.37 7.26 -18.38
C SER A 347 -13.24 8.13 -17.47
N GLY A 348 -14.56 8.15 -17.69
CA GLY A 348 -15.51 8.86 -16.82
C GLY A 348 -15.65 8.26 -15.41
N ALA A 349 -15.49 6.95 -15.25
CA ALA A 349 -15.44 6.31 -13.94
C ALA A 349 -14.12 6.60 -13.21
N GLU A 350 -13.01 6.60 -13.94
CA GLU A 350 -11.68 6.87 -13.41
C GLU A 350 -11.52 8.33 -12.95
N LEU A 351 -12.03 9.29 -13.73
CA LEU A 351 -12.08 10.71 -13.33
C LEU A 351 -12.90 10.92 -12.04
N ARG A 352 -14.05 10.24 -11.89
CA ARG A 352 -14.86 10.30 -10.66
C ARG A 352 -14.12 9.73 -9.45
N ARG A 353 -13.39 8.62 -9.63
CA ARG A 353 -12.56 8.02 -8.56
C ARG A 353 -11.42 8.96 -8.14
N LEU A 354 -10.74 9.59 -9.10
CA LEU A 354 -9.66 10.54 -8.84
C LEU A 354 -10.18 11.81 -8.14
N ALA A 355 -11.35 12.32 -8.54
CA ALA A 355 -12.00 13.45 -7.89
C ALA A 355 -12.34 13.14 -6.41
N ALA A 356 -12.90 11.95 -6.13
CA ALA A 356 -13.18 11.51 -4.76
C ALA A 356 -11.90 11.36 -3.91
N ARG A 357 -10.81 10.87 -4.52
CA ARG A 357 -9.51 10.77 -3.85
C ARG A 357 -8.93 12.16 -3.53
N ARG A 358 -9.05 13.12 -4.47
CA ARG A 358 -8.63 14.50 -4.25
C ARG A 358 -9.39 15.15 -3.09
N ALA A 359 -10.71 14.94 -3.01
CA ALA A 359 -11.53 15.45 -1.91
C ALA A 359 -11.09 14.88 -0.54
N ARG A 360 -10.81 13.56 -0.46
CA ARG A 360 -10.29 12.94 0.78
C ARG A 360 -8.92 13.48 1.19
N LEU A 361 -8.04 13.73 0.23
CA LEU A 361 -6.72 14.30 0.50
C LEU A 361 -6.82 15.75 0.95
N ALA A 362 -7.71 16.55 0.35
CA ALA A 362 -7.98 17.92 0.77
C ALA A 362 -8.51 17.97 2.21
N ALA A 363 -9.51 17.15 2.55
CA ALA A 363 -10.03 17.04 3.92
C ALA A 363 -8.96 16.60 4.93
N ARG A 364 -8.04 15.71 4.51
CA ARG A 364 -6.91 15.29 5.34
C ARG A 364 -5.89 16.40 5.52
N MET A 365 -5.60 17.19 4.47
CA MET A 365 -4.72 18.35 4.56
C MET A 365 -5.30 19.40 5.50
N GLU A 366 -6.60 19.66 5.42
CA GLU A 366 -7.31 20.58 6.30
C GLU A 366 -7.28 20.12 7.77
N ALA A 367 -7.49 18.82 8.02
CA ALA A 367 -7.35 18.23 9.35
C ALA A 367 -5.91 18.28 9.90
N LEU A 368 -4.91 18.29 9.02
CA LEU A 368 -3.49 18.37 9.41
C LEU A 368 -2.96 19.82 9.48
N ALA A 369 -3.66 20.79 8.90
CA ALA A 369 -3.25 22.20 8.87
C ALA A 369 -3.29 22.86 10.27
N GLY A 370 -4.07 22.30 11.20
CA GLY A 370 -4.15 22.76 12.60
C GLY A 370 -3.11 22.15 13.54
N LEU A 371 -2.24 21.26 13.07
CA LEU A 371 -1.16 20.71 13.89
C LEU A 371 0.02 21.69 13.89
N GLY A 372 0.32 22.25 15.06
CA GLY A 372 1.50 23.11 15.25
C GLY A 372 2.81 22.37 14.93
N GLU A 373 3.86 23.15 14.64
CA GLU A 373 5.17 22.58 14.32
C GLU A 373 5.63 21.60 15.41
N PRO A 374 6.13 20.41 15.03
CA PRO A 374 6.67 19.48 16.00
C PRO A 374 7.82 20.15 16.76
N PRO A 375 7.91 19.95 18.08
CA PRO A 375 8.92 20.62 18.90
C PRO A 375 10.31 20.31 18.36
N ALA A 376 11.12 21.36 18.21
CA ALA A 376 12.49 21.23 17.71
C ALA A 376 13.28 20.25 18.61
N PRO A 377 13.92 19.22 18.04
CA PRO A 377 14.69 18.27 18.82
C PRO A 377 15.83 19.01 19.54
N ALA A 378 15.92 18.81 20.86
CA ALA A 378 16.96 19.41 21.69
C ALA A 378 18.37 19.05 21.17
N VAL A 379 19.30 20.00 21.30
CA VAL A 379 20.68 19.86 20.83
C VAL A 379 21.36 18.66 21.52
N LEU A 380 21.61 17.58 20.75
CA LEU A 380 22.13 16.29 21.25
C LEU A 380 23.66 16.27 21.46
N ALA A 381 24.36 17.37 21.21
CA ALA A 381 25.83 17.45 21.32
C ALA A 381 26.37 17.02 22.72
N PRO A 382 25.76 17.41 23.86
CA PRO A 382 26.25 16.99 25.18
C PRO A 382 26.10 15.48 25.43
N LEU A 383 25.10 14.84 24.80
CA LEU A 383 24.87 13.40 24.89
C LEU A 383 25.86 12.62 24.04
N ALA A 384 26.24 13.15 22.88
CA ALA A 384 27.27 12.55 22.03
C ALA A 384 28.65 12.53 22.70
N GLU A 385 29.04 13.62 23.39
CA GLU A 385 30.30 13.66 24.15
C GLU A 385 30.31 12.67 25.33
N ARG A 386 29.20 12.57 26.08
CA ARG A 386 29.07 11.59 27.17
C ARG A 386 29.12 10.14 26.66
N ALA A 387 28.49 9.83 25.52
CA ALA A 387 28.56 8.51 24.90
C ALA A 387 29.98 8.14 24.43
N ALA A 388 30.70 9.11 23.85
CA ALA A 388 32.11 8.92 23.49
C ALA A 388 33.01 8.73 24.73
N GLY A 389 32.74 9.45 25.82
CA GLY A 389 33.38 9.26 27.12
C GLY A 389 33.20 7.85 27.68
N LEU A 390 31.95 7.36 27.70
CA LEU A 390 31.62 6.02 28.19
C LEU A 390 32.28 4.91 27.36
N SER A 391 32.35 5.09 26.04
CA SER A 391 32.99 4.14 25.13
C SER A 391 34.50 4.06 25.37
N ARG A 392 35.17 5.19 25.62
CA ARG A 392 36.59 5.24 25.99
C ARG A 392 36.86 4.57 27.34
N ALA A 393 36.01 4.81 28.34
CA ALA A 393 36.13 4.17 29.66
C ALA A 393 35.96 2.64 29.58
N ARG A 394 34.96 2.15 28.83
CA ARG A 394 34.78 0.71 28.59
C ARG A 394 35.98 0.06 27.91
N ALA A 395 36.56 0.73 26.90
CA ALA A 395 37.76 0.25 26.24
C ALA A 395 38.98 0.21 27.18
N ALA A 396 39.11 1.17 28.10
CA ALA A 396 40.18 1.19 29.11
C ALA A 396 40.03 0.03 30.11
N VAL A 397 38.81 -0.22 30.61
CA VAL A 397 38.52 -1.36 31.51
C VAL A 397 38.82 -2.69 30.83
N ALA A 398 38.42 -2.86 29.56
CA ALA A 398 38.71 -4.09 28.81
C ALA A 398 40.22 -4.32 28.63
N ARG A 399 40.99 -3.26 28.34
CA ARG A 399 42.46 -3.35 28.25
C ARG A 399 43.11 -3.73 29.59
N ALA A 400 42.64 -3.14 30.69
CA ALA A 400 43.14 -3.44 32.03
C ALA A 400 42.82 -4.89 32.44
N ALA A 401 41.60 -5.36 32.18
CA ALA A 401 41.21 -6.75 32.44
C ALA A 401 42.07 -7.74 31.64
N ALA A 402 42.31 -7.47 30.35
CA ALA A 402 43.19 -8.29 29.53
C ALA A 402 44.64 -8.27 30.01
N ALA A 403 45.13 -7.14 30.55
CA ALA A 403 46.47 -7.06 31.15
C ALA A 403 46.57 -7.89 32.43
N CYS A 404 45.57 -7.82 33.33
CA CYS A 404 45.52 -8.67 34.53
C CYS A 404 45.48 -10.16 34.18
N GLN A 405 44.70 -10.56 33.17
CA GLN A 405 44.66 -11.96 32.72
C GLN A 405 46.01 -12.43 32.19
N ARG A 406 46.71 -11.60 31.40
CA ARG A 406 48.06 -11.92 30.91
C ARG A 406 49.07 -12.03 32.06
N ALA A 407 49.01 -11.13 33.04
CA ALA A 407 49.87 -11.16 34.22
C ALA A 407 49.64 -12.43 35.05
N ALA A 408 48.38 -12.78 35.33
CA ALA A 408 48.03 -13.99 36.07
C ALA A 408 48.43 -15.28 35.32
N ALA A 409 48.32 -15.29 33.99
CA ALA A 409 48.79 -16.41 33.17
C ALA A 409 50.33 -16.53 33.20
N ALA A 410 51.04 -15.41 33.13
CA ALA A 410 52.50 -15.38 33.22
C ALA A 410 53.00 -15.82 34.62
N GLU A 411 52.31 -15.40 35.68
CA GLU A 411 52.58 -15.82 37.06
C GLU A 411 52.44 -17.34 37.21
N LYS A 412 51.31 -17.91 36.76
CA LYS A 412 51.11 -19.38 36.77
C LYS A 412 52.15 -20.13 35.95
N ALA A 413 52.53 -19.60 34.78
CA ALA A 413 53.56 -20.21 33.95
C ALA A 413 54.94 -20.15 34.64
N CYS A 414 55.25 -19.05 35.34
CA CYS A 414 56.46 -18.92 36.12
C CYS A 414 56.47 -19.89 37.32
N GLU A 415 55.38 -19.98 38.08
CA GLU A 415 55.23 -20.97 39.16
C GLU A 415 55.44 -22.40 38.66
N ALA A 416 54.87 -22.74 37.50
CA ALA A 416 55.02 -24.07 36.91
C ALA A 416 56.49 -24.37 36.57
N ARG A 417 57.20 -23.42 35.94
CA ARG A 417 58.63 -23.53 35.63
C ARG A 417 59.49 -23.66 36.89
N VAL A 418 59.16 -22.92 37.94
CA VAL A 418 59.87 -23.00 39.23
C VAL A 418 59.64 -24.37 39.88
N ARG A 419 58.40 -24.89 39.90
CA ARG A 419 58.12 -26.24 40.41
C ARG A 419 58.89 -27.31 39.64
N GLU A 420 58.92 -27.23 38.32
CA GLU A 420 59.63 -28.17 37.46
C GLU A 420 61.14 -28.14 37.69
N ALA A 421 61.73 -26.94 37.78
CA ALA A 421 63.15 -26.76 38.07
C ALA A 421 63.53 -27.32 39.46
N LEU A 422 62.73 -27.06 40.50
CA LEU A 422 62.98 -27.56 41.85
C LEU A 422 62.80 -29.09 41.95
N ALA A 423 61.82 -29.65 41.24
CA ALA A 423 61.64 -31.10 41.15
C ALA A 423 62.84 -31.81 40.50
N THR A 424 63.49 -31.15 39.53
CA THR A 424 64.68 -31.67 38.85
C THR A 424 65.94 -31.52 39.70
N ALA A 425 66.04 -30.47 40.50
CA ALA A 425 67.22 -30.18 41.34
C ALA A 425 67.30 -31.07 42.60
N GLY A 426 66.18 -31.56 43.12
CA GLY A 426 66.15 -32.47 44.28
C GLY A 426 66.56 -31.79 45.58
N ASP A 427 67.68 -32.22 46.16
CA ASP A 427 68.21 -31.68 47.43
C ASP A 427 69.26 -30.60 47.17
N CYS A 428 69.30 -29.58 48.03
CA CYS A 428 70.24 -28.48 47.91
C CYS A 428 71.69 -28.99 48.08
N PRO A 429 72.59 -28.78 47.09
CA PRO A 429 73.96 -29.29 47.14
C PRO A 429 74.85 -28.61 48.20
N LEU A 430 74.39 -27.53 48.84
CA LEU A 430 75.14 -26.79 49.86
C LEU A 430 74.78 -27.19 51.30
N CYS A 431 73.51 -27.52 51.57
CA CYS A 431 73.01 -27.75 52.92
C CYS A 431 72.21 -29.06 53.09
N GLY A 432 71.98 -29.82 52.03
CA GLY A 432 71.31 -31.13 52.07
C GLY A 432 69.80 -31.08 52.34
N HIS A 433 69.19 -29.90 52.46
CA HIS A 433 67.75 -29.77 52.62
C HIS A 433 67.01 -29.95 51.29
N ARG A 434 65.85 -30.61 51.36
CA ARG A 434 64.95 -30.86 50.24
C ARG A 434 64.32 -29.55 49.77
N LEU A 435 64.47 -29.24 48.48
CA LEU A 435 63.93 -28.02 47.89
C LEU A 435 62.44 -28.19 47.59
N ASP A 436 61.59 -27.88 48.57
CA ASP A 436 60.13 -27.90 48.38
C ASP A 436 59.65 -26.61 47.69
N ALA A 437 58.93 -26.78 46.59
CA ALA A 437 58.35 -25.69 45.82
C ALA A 437 57.28 -24.92 46.62
N ALA A 438 56.60 -25.54 47.59
CA ALA A 438 55.65 -24.83 48.44
C ALA A 438 56.34 -23.82 49.38
N THR A 439 57.56 -24.11 49.82
CA THR A 439 58.35 -23.19 50.65
C THR A 439 59.00 -22.10 49.80
N PHE A 440 59.46 -22.44 48.59
CA PHE A 440 60.15 -21.50 47.69
C PHE A 440 59.20 -20.49 47.03
N LEU A 441 57.98 -20.91 46.67
CA LEU A 441 56.92 -20.03 46.15
C LEU A 441 56.12 -19.35 47.27
N GLY A 442 56.59 -19.41 48.51
CA GLY A 442 55.87 -19.02 49.72
C GLY A 442 54.97 -17.79 49.54
N ARG A 443 53.65 -18.00 49.68
CA ARG A 443 52.69 -16.91 49.87
C ARG A 443 52.97 -16.27 51.23
N PHE A 444 53.86 -15.28 51.27
CA PHE A 444 53.93 -14.38 52.41
C PHE A 444 52.64 -13.54 52.46
N GLY A 445 51.75 -13.84 53.39
CA GLY A 445 50.69 -12.90 53.78
C GLY A 445 49.33 -13.44 54.18
N GLU A 446 49.25 -14.42 55.09
CA GLU A 446 48.15 -14.44 56.07
C GLU A 446 48.76 -14.12 57.43
N VAL A 447 48.89 -12.83 57.73
CA VAL A 447 49.23 -12.36 59.08
C VAL A 447 47.96 -12.49 59.91
N SER A 448 47.89 -13.55 60.70
CA SER A 448 47.07 -13.62 61.91
C SER A 448 47.46 -12.46 62.83
N GLY A 449 46.63 -11.43 62.91
CA GLY A 449 46.82 -10.30 63.81
C GLY A 449 46.58 -10.71 65.28
N PRO A 450 47.50 -10.40 66.21
CA PRO A 450 47.28 -10.67 67.62
C PRO A 450 46.42 -9.57 68.26
N ALA A 451 45.62 -9.98 69.24
CA ALA A 451 44.93 -9.09 70.17
C ALA A 451 45.92 -8.18 70.90
N GLY A 452 45.66 -6.87 70.88
CA GLY A 452 46.43 -5.86 71.61
C GLY A 452 45.50 -4.73 72.08
N LYS A 453 45.41 -4.60 73.41
CA LYS A 453 44.72 -3.53 74.16
C LYS A 453 45.40 -2.16 73.97
N ASN A 454 44.70 -1.13 74.46
CA ASN A 454 45.03 0.31 74.62
C ASN A 454 44.48 1.18 73.48
N GLY A 455 43.71 2.25 73.69
CA GLY A 455 43.42 3.03 74.89
C GLY A 455 43.57 4.51 74.55
N GLY A 456 42.47 5.28 74.60
CA GLY A 456 42.42 6.73 74.82
C GLY A 456 42.96 7.67 73.73
N GLY A 457 42.23 8.75 73.46
CA GLY A 457 42.79 9.95 72.81
C GLY A 457 41.81 10.72 71.95
N GLU A 458 41.16 11.70 72.54
CA GLU A 458 40.38 12.78 71.92
C GLU A 458 41.16 13.51 70.81
N ARG A 459 40.49 13.83 69.69
CA ARG A 459 40.03 15.18 69.32
C ARG A 459 39.38 15.19 67.94
#